data_AF-Q7P3Y6-F1
#
_entry.id   AF-Q7P3Y6-F1
#
_cell.length_a   1.000
_cell.length_b   1.000
_cell.length_c   1.000
_cell.angle_alpha   90.00
_cell.angle_beta   90.00
_cell.angle_gamma   90.00
#
_symmetry.space_group_name_H-M   'P 1'
#
loop_
_entity.id
_entity.type
_entity.pdbx_description
1 polymer ?
#
loop_
_entity_poly.entity_id
_entity_poly.type
_entity_poly.pdbx_seq_one_letter_code
_entity_poly.pdbx_strand_id
1 'polypeptide(L)'
;MSLRKWKFMPDAGAMMAFIKASTGKEPIVIGKPNSHIIDAIIEKYNLKKSELAMVGDRLYTDIRTGIDNGLTSILVMSGETDKKILEETIYKPDYIFNSVKELKEKIE
;
A
#
# COMPACT_ATOMS: atom_id res chain seq x y z
N MET A 1 15.50 -22.85 -3.62
CA MET A 1 15.62 -22.44 -5.04
C MET A 1 15.99 -20.97 -5.06
N SER A 2 17.29 -20.67 -5.12
CA SER A 2 17.85 -19.31 -5.01
C SER A 2 17.74 -18.60 -6.36
N LEU A 3 16.98 -17.50 -6.42
CA LEU A 3 16.84 -16.67 -7.60
C LEU A 3 17.59 -15.36 -7.39
N ARG A 4 18.84 -15.33 -7.87
CA ARG A 4 19.60 -14.10 -8.09
C ARG A 4 19.09 -13.41 -9.37
N LYS A 5 18.96 -12.08 -9.29
CA LYS A 5 18.67 -11.08 -10.34
C LYS A 5 17.20 -10.96 -10.80
N TRP A 6 16.63 -9.79 -10.52
CA TRP A 6 15.43 -9.14 -11.09
C TRP A 6 14.69 -9.92 -12.18
N LYS A 7 13.85 -10.87 -11.77
CA LYS A 7 12.83 -11.48 -12.63
C LYS A 7 11.47 -11.15 -12.01
N PHE A 8 10.62 -10.46 -12.77
CA PHE A 8 9.23 -10.24 -12.40
C PHE A 8 8.55 -11.61 -12.30
N MET A 9 8.10 -11.96 -11.10
CA MET A 9 7.40 -13.20 -10.83
C MET A 9 5.90 -12.92 -10.91
N PRO A 10 5.09 -13.78 -11.55
CA PRO A 10 3.64 -13.70 -11.40
C PRO A 10 3.28 -13.75 -9.92
N ASP A 11 2.57 -12.72 -9.46
CA ASP A 11 2.07 -12.62 -8.10
C ASP A 11 0.57 -12.98 -8.06
N ALA A 12 -0.08 -12.84 -6.90
CA ALA A 12 -1.49 -13.15 -6.68
C ALA A 12 -2.42 -12.57 -7.76
N GLY A 13 -2.11 -11.37 -8.29
CA GLY A 13 -2.85 -10.76 -9.40
C GLY A 13 -2.90 -11.63 -10.67
N ALA A 14 -1.79 -12.26 -11.03
CA ALA A 14 -1.72 -13.14 -12.20
C ALA A 14 -2.52 -14.44 -11.96
N MET A 15 -2.46 -15.01 -10.75
CA MET A 15 -3.25 -16.18 -10.38
C MET A 15 -4.76 -15.88 -10.35
N MET A 16 -5.14 -14.70 -9.86
CA MET A 16 -6.53 -14.24 -9.87
C MET A 16 -7.07 -14.10 -11.30
N ALA A 17 -6.30 -13.51 -12.22
CA ALA A 17 -6.68 -13.39 -13.62
C ALA A 17 -6.89 -14.76 -14.28
N PHE A 18 -6.03 -15.73 -13.98
CA PHE A 18 -6.15 -17.10 -14.48
C PHE A 18 -7.43 -17.79 -13.98
N ILE A 19 -7.73 -17.70 -12.69
CA ILE A 19 -8.93 -18.30 -12.09
C ILE A 19 -10.19 -17.64 -12.68
N LYS A 20 -10.18 -16.32 -12.84
CA LYS A 20 -11.28 -15.58 -13.47
C LYS A 20 -11.52 -16.03 -14.91
N ALA A 21 -10.46 -16.14 -15.71
CA ALA A 21 -10.56 -16.62 -17.09
C ALA A 21 -11.11 -18.05 -17.18
N SER A 22 -10.78 -18.90 -16.20
CA SER A 22 -11.20 -20.31 -16.17
C SER A 22 -12.63 -20.52 -15.66
N THR A 23 -13.11 -19.63 -14.77
CA THR A 23 -14.39 -19.83 -14.05
C THR A 23 -15.47 -18.81 -14.41
N GLY A 24 -15.11 -17.70 -15.07
CA GLY A 24 -15.97 -16.56 -15.34
C GLY A 24 -16.35 -15.73 -14.10
N LYS A 25 -15.77 -16.04 -12.92
CA LYS A 25 -16.09 -15.37 -11.65
C LYS A 25 -15.03 -14.34 -11.27
N GLU A 26 -15.47 -13.20 -10.77
CA GLU A 26 -14.60 -12.15 -10.22
C GLU A 26 -14.12 -12.53 -8.80
N PRO A 27 -12.81 -12.55 -8.53
CA PRO A 27 -12.28 -12.77 -7.19
C PRO A 27 -12.45 -11.52 -6.31
N ILE A 28 -12.78 -11.74 -5.04
CA ILE A 28 -12.82 -10.67 -4.03
C ILE A 28 -11.39 -10.42 -3.54
N VAL A 29 -10.88 -9.21 -3.73
CA VAL A 29 -9.53 -8.81 -3.30
C VAL A 29 -9.60 -8.23 -1.89
N ILE A 30 -9.02 -8.91 -0.89
CA ILE A 30 -9.03 -8.44 0.51
C ILE A 30 -7.85 -7.47 0.80
N GLY A 31 -6.83 -7.44 -0.07
CA GLY A 31 -5.66 -6.59 0.07
C GLY A 31 -5.87 -5.13 -0.32
N LYS A 32 -4.81 -4.33 -0.16
CA LYS A 32 -4.78 -2.91 -0.59
C LYS A 32 -5.24 -2.78 -2.06
N PRO A 33 -6.05 -1.76 -2.41
CA PRO A 33 -6.48 -0.63 -1.59
C PRO A 33 -7.74 -0.85 -0.73
N ASN A 34 -8.24 -2.09 -0.59
CA ASN A 34 -9.47 -2.32 0.15
C ASN A 34 -9.32 -2.09 1.67
N SER A 35 -10.40 -1.60 2.28
CA SER A 35 -10.49 -1.21 3.69
C SER A 35 -10.44 -2.39 4.66
N HIS A 36 -10.70 -3.62 4.21
CA HIS A 36 -10.91 -4.78 5.08
C HIS A 36 -9.79 -5.01 6.10
N ILE A 37 -8.53 -4.80 5.70
CA ILE A 37 -7.38 -4.91 6.61
C ILE A 37 -7.43 -3.83 7.70
N ILE A 38 -7.82 -2.62 7.35
CA ILE A 38 -7.91 -1.48 8.27
C ILE A 38 -9.05 -1.68 9.25
N ASP A 39 -10.22 -2.08 8.75
CA ASP A 39 -11.41 -2.34 9.57
C ASP A 39 -11.12 -3.44 10.61
N ALA A 40 -10.43 -4.52 10.20
CA ALA A 40 -10.02 -5.58 11.10
C ALA A 40 -9.01 -5.12 12.17
N ILE A 41 -8.09 -4.19 11.84
CA ILE A 41 -7.15 -3.61 12.80
C ILE A 41 -7.89 -2.74 13.82
N ILE A 42 -8.80 -1.88 13.35
CA ILE A 42 -9.62 -1.01 14.18
C ILE A 42 -10.43 -1.83 15.19
N GLU A 43 -11.11 -2.88 14.71
CA GLU A 43 -11.92 -3.76 15.57
C GLU A 43 -11.06 -4.53 16.58
N LYS A 44 -9.95 -5.11 16.13
CA LYS A 44 -9.09 -5.93 16.99
C LYS A 44 -8.40 -5.14 18.10
N TYR A 45 -7.98 -3.92 17.82
CA TYR A 45 -7.20 -3.09 18.76
C TYR A 45 -7.99 -1.93 19.36
N ASN A 46 -9.27 -1.79 19.02
CA ASN A 46 -10.16 -0.72 19.46
C ASN A 46 -9.55 0.69 19.25
N LEU A 47 -8.97 0.89 18.07
CA LEU A 47 -8.29 2.14 17.68
C LEU A 47 -9.20 3.01 16.84
N LYS A 48 -8.98 4.33 16.86
CA LYS A 48 -9.59 5.27 15.91
C LYS A 48 -8.72 5.41 14.68
N LYS A 49 -9.33 5.75 13.54
CA LYS A 49 -8.61 6.08 12.30
C LYS A 49 -7.56 7.17 12.48
N SER A 50 -7.82 8.14 13.35
CA SER A 50 -6.88 9.22 13.73
C SER A 50 -5.63 8.74 14.46
N GLU A 51 -5.62 7.51 14.98
CA GLU A 51 -4.50 6.89 15.70
C GLU A 51 -3.69 5.96 14.78
N LEU A 52 -4.07 5.87 13.50
CA LEU A 52 -3.47 4.97 12.53
C LEU A 52 -2.82 5.78 11.41
N ALA A 53 -1.64 5.31 10.99
CA ALA A 53 -0.95 5.82 9.83
C ALA A 53 -0.64 4.69 8.84
N MET A 54 -0.86 4.96 7.57
CA MET A 54 -0.51 4.08 6.45
C MET A 54 0.85 4.52 5.90
N VAL A 55 1.87 3.68 6.11
CA VAL A 55 3.24 3.91 5.62
C VAL A 55 3.53 3.00 4.43
N GLY A 56 4.03 3.55 3.33
CA GLY A 56 4.40 2.74 2.17
C GLY A 56 5.18 3.51 1.11
N ASP A 57 5.61 2.80 0.07
CA ASP A 57 6.45 3.31 -1.01
C ASP A 57 5.73 3.36 -2.36
N ARG A 58 4.47 2.90 -2.43
CA ARG A 58 3.64 2.93 -3.64
C ARG A 58 2.45 3.86 -3.51
N LEU A 59 2.32 4.81 -4.43
CA LEU A 59 1.20 5.76 -4.44
C LEU A 59 -0.17 5.13 -4.68
N TYR A 60 -0.28 4.26 -5.70
CA TYR A 60 -1.57 3.73 -6.14
C TYR A 60 -2.15 2.64 -5.23
N THR A 61 -1.31 2.02 -4.39
CA THR A 61 -1.75 1.06 -3.36
C THR A 61 -1.68 1.70 -1.99
N ASP A 62 -0.51 2.03 -1.48
CA ASP A 62 -0.35 2.35 -0.06
C ASP A 62 -0.96 3.70 0.29
N ILE A 63 -0.54 4.74 -0.43
CA ILE A 63 -1.01 6.10 -0.18
C ILE A 63 -2.49 6.22 -0.49
N ARG A 64 -2.93 5.62 -1.61
CA ARG A 64 -4.35 5.50 -1.92
C ARG A 64 -5.13 4.81 -0.81
N THR A 65 -4.64 3.70 -0.24
CA THR A 65 -5.32 3.03 0.87
C THR A 65 -5.48 3.97 2.05
N GLY A 66 -4.43 4.73 2.40
CA GLY A 66 -4.49 5.71 3.49
C GLY A 66 -5.57 6.76 3.25
N ILE A 67 -5.53 7.39 2.07
CA ILE A 67 -6.48 8.44 1.66
C ILE A 67 -7.92 7.91 1.62
N ASP A 68 -8.16 6.80 0.89
CA ASP A 68 -9.50 6.23 0.68
C ASP A 68 -10.14 5.78 2.01
N ASN A 69 -9.33 5.53 3.04
CA ASN A 69 -9.80 5.11 4.36
C ASN A 69 -9.74 6.20 5.44
N GLY A 70 -9.28 7.40 5.11
CA GLY A 70 -9.15 8.52 6.07
C GLY A 70 -8.10 8.26 7.16
N LEU A 71 -7.01 7.58 6.81
CA LEU A 71 -5.83 7.41 7.67
C LEU A 71 -4.78 8.44 7.29
N THR A 72 -3.91 8.78 8.23
CA THR A 72 -2.69 9.54 7.91
C THR A 72 -1.84 8.75 6.93
N SER A 73 -1.51 9.32 5.78
CA SER A 73 -0.76 8.67 4.70
C SER A 73 0.69 9.17 4.64
N ILE A 74 1.64 8.24 4.70
CA ILE A 74 3.07 8.54 4.77
C ILE A 74 3.79 7.81 3.64
N LEU A 75 4.35 8.58 2.71
CA LEU A 75 5.16 8.05 1.61
C LEU A 75 6.64 8.00 2.01
N VAL A 76 7.28 6.86 1.78
CA VAL A 76 8.74 6.72 1.86
C VAL A 76 9.35 6.56 0.46
N MET A 77 10.33 7.38 0.13
CA MET A 77 10.96 7.43 -1.21
C MET A 77 12.05 6.37 -1.43
N SER A 78 12.20 5.41 -0.51
CA SER A 78 13.22 4.35 -0.58
C SER A 78 12.85 3.16 -1.48
N GLY A 79 11.67 3.18 -2.09
CA GLY A 79 11.11 2.05 -2.85
C GLY A 79 10.68 2.42 -4.27
N GLU A 80 9.46 2.03 -4.67
CA GLU A 80 9.01 2.11 -6.07
C GLU A 80 8.62 3.51 -6.57
N THR A 81 8.17 4.40 -5.70
CA THR A 81 7.78 5.75 -6.12
C THR A 81 9.01 6.63 -6.35
N ASP A 82 9.14 7.17 -7.56
CA ASP A 82 10.12 8.20 -7.89
C ASP A 82 9.51 9.61 -7.85
N LYS A 83 10.36 10.64 -7.96
CA LYS A 83 9.94 12.04 -7.91
C LYS A 83 8.97 12.42 -9.03
N LYS A 84 9.14 11.84 -10.23
CA LYS A 84 8.30 12.17 -11.38
C LYS A 84 6.88 11.64 -11.18
N ILE A 85 6.75 10.40 -10.69
CA ILE A 85 5.46 9.81 -10.34
C ILE A 85 4.78 10.63 -9.23
N LEU A 86 5.54 11.10 -8.24
CA LEU A 86 5.03 11.95 -7.16
C LEU A 86 4.56 13.34 -7.63
N GLU A 87 5.19 13.91 -8.66
CA GLU A 87 4.76 15.17 -9.26
C GLU A 87 3.44 15.00 -10.04
N GLU A 88 3.31 13.91 -10.79
CA GLU A 88 2.18 13.65 -11.70
C GLU A 88 0.95 13.01 -11.01
N THR A 89 1.11 12.43 -9.82
CA THR A 89 0.03 11.71 -9.12
C THR A 89 -1.07 12.63 -8.57
N ILE A 90 -2.31 12.14 -8.59
CA ILE A 90 -3.46 12.73 -7.90
C ILE A 90 -3.51 12.34 -6.40
N TYR A 91 -2.83 11.25 -6.02
CA TYR A 91 -2.78 10.77 -4.64
C TYR A 91 -1.71 11.54 -3.89
N LYS A 92 -2.09 12.55 -3.10
CA LYS A 92 -1.16 13.38 -2.33
C LYS A 92 -1.01 12.82 -0.91
N PRO A 93 0.16 12.28 -0.54
CA PRO A 93 0.40 11.82 0.83
C PRO A 93 0.48 13.01 1.80
N ASP A 94 0.11 12.79 3.06
CA ASP A 94 0.18 13.81 4.11
C ASP A 94 1.63 14.13 4.49
N TYR A 95 2.49 13.11 4.47
CA TYR A 95 3.91 13.23 4.77
C TYR A 95 4.78 12.45 3.79
N ILE A 96 5.97 12.98 3.52
CA ILE A 96 6.97 12.35 2.65
C ILE A 96 8.30 12.30 3.38
N PHE A 97 8.92 11.12 3.42
CA PHE A 97 10.25 10.90 3.98
C PHE A 97 11.12 10.15 2.98
N ASN A 98 12.44 10.26 3.10
CA ASN A 98 13.34 9.49 2.23
C ASN A 98 13.36 8.00 2.60
N SER A 99 13.09 7.66 3.87
CA SER A 99 13.05 6.28 4.35
C SER A 99 12.29 6.15 5.67
N VAL A 100 11.98 4.92 6.08
CA VAL A 100 11.42 4.61 7.41
C VAL A 100 12.37 5.02 8.55
N LYS A 101 13.69 5.05 8.29
CA LYS A 101 14.68 5.53 9.28
C LYS A 101 14.46 7.00 9.60
N GLU A 102 14.30 7.83 8.58
CA GLU A 102 14.06 9.26 8.74
C GLU A 102 12.70 9.51 9.42
N LEU A 103 11.68 8.73 9.07
CA LEU A 103 10.39 8.77 9.77
C LEU A 103 10.58 8.53 11.28
N LYS A 104 11.33 7.49 11.66
CA LYS A 104 11.63 7.18 13.07
C LYS A 104 12.30 8.36 13.78
N GLU A 105 13.32 8.97 13.17
CA GLU A 105 14.07 10.10 13.73
C GLU A 105 13.20 11.37 13.94
N LYS A 106 12.01 11.43 13.34
CA LYS A 106 11.10 12.59 13.42
C LYS A 106 9.96 12.41 14.42
N ILE A 107 9.70 11.17 14.84
CA ILE A 107 8.63 10.83 15.78
C ILE A 107 9.16 10.50 17.19
N GLU A 108 10.49 10.42 17.34
CA GLU A 108 11.21 10.37 18.63
C GLU A 108 11.58 11.78 19.10
#